data_AF-A0A0K2RB27-F1
#
_entry.id   AF-A0A0K2RB27-F1
#
_cell.length_a   1.000
_cell.length_b   1.000
_cell.length_c   1.000
_cell.angle_alpha   90.00
_cell.angle_beta   90.00
_cell.angle_gamma   90.00
#
_symmetry.space_group_name_H-M   'P 1'
#
loop_
_entity.id
_entity.type
_entity.pdbx_description
1 polymer ?
#
loop_
_entity_poly.entity_id
_entity_poly.type
_entity_poly.pdbx_seq_one_letter_code
_entity_poly.pdbx_strand_id
1 'polypeptide(L)' 'MANFRPREDDRKLVRVEGRDDIGEFIDRGHNVGTLQGIYCVGVHFPKDGLCAYYASDRVTYVVADGTPTSA' A
#
# COMPACT_ATOMS: atom_id res chain seq x y z
N MET A 1 9.08 -14.90 19.72
CA MET A 1 9.09 -14.15 18.44
C MET A 1 8.10 -14.84 17.50
N ALA A 2 6.92 -14.25 17.29
CA ALA A 2 5.93 -14.81 16.38
C ALA A 2 6.35 -14.49 14.94
N ASN A 3 6.59 -15.54 14.14
CA ASN A 3 6.81 -15.40 12.70
C ASN A 3 5.46 -15.05 12.07
N PHE A 4 5.20 -13.74 11.93
CA PHE A 4 4.06 -13.25 11.17
C PHE A 4 4.34 -13.53 9.69
N ARG A 5 3.92 -14.69 9.20
CA ARG A 5 3.84 -14.94 7.77
C ARG A 5 2.50 -14.36 7.32
N PRO A 6 2.47 -13.20 6.63
CA PRO A 6 1.22 -12.74 6.05
C PRO A 6 0.68 -13.85 5.15
N ARG A 7 -0.60 -14.21 5.35
CA ARG A 7 -1.31 -15.14 4.47
C ARG A 7 -1.18 -14.62 3.03
N GLU A 8 -0.94 -15.51 2.08
CA GLU A 8 -0.76 -15.16 0.66
C GLU A 8 -1.93 -14.34 0.08
N ASP A 9 -3.11 -14.41 0.71
CA ASP A 9 -4.32 -13.62 0.41
C ASP A 9 -4.28 -12.13 0.82
N ASP A 10 -3.32 -11.69 1.64
CA ASP A 10 -3.29 -10.31 2.16
C ASP A 10 -2.27 -9.39 1.46
N ARG A 11 -1.63 -9.88 0.38
CA ARG A 11 -0.80 -9.02 -0.49
C ARG A 11 -1.69 -8.14 -1.36
N LYS A 12 -2.22 -7.08 -0.74
CA LYS A 12 -2.97 -6.07 -1.48
C LYS A 12 -2.00 -5.32 -2.37
N LEU A 13 -2.20 -5.43 -3.67
CA LEU A 13 -1.43 -4.66 -4.63
C LEU A 13 -2.01 -3.24 -4.69
N VAL A 14 -1.14 -2.26 -4.92
CA VAL A 14 -1.53 -0.85 -4.98
C VAL A 14 -0.85 -0.14 -6.13
N ARG A 15 -1.54 0.84 -6.70
CA ARG A 15 -0.95 1.88 -7.56
C ARG A 15 -0.84 3.17 -6.75
N VAL A 16 0.29 3.84 -6.92
CA VAL A 16 0.54 5.15 -6.31
C VAL A 16 0.60 6.20 -7.41
N GLU A 17 -0.08 7.33 -7.21
CA GLU A 17 -0.04 8.46 -8.13
C GLU A 17 1.41 8.90 -8.40
N GLY A 18 1.78 9.01 -9.67
CA GLY A 18 3.15 9.38 -10.08
C GLY A 18 4.13 8.21 -10.15
N ARG A 19 3.70 6.96 -9.90
CA ARG A 19 4.48 5.74 -10.21
C ARG A 19 3.79 4.88 -11.26
N ASP A 20 4.60 4.34 -12.17
CA ASP A 20 4.15 3.42 -13.22
C ASP A 20 4.15 1.95 -12.79
N ASP A 21 4.85 1.62 -11.71
CA ASP A 21 4.97 0.28 -11.16
C ASP A 21 3.92 -0.01 -10.05
N ILE A 22 3.60 -1.30 -9.88
CA ILE A 22 2.68 -1.79 -8.84
C ILE A 22 3.46 -2.02 -7.56
N GLY A 23 2.97 -1.44 -6.47
CA GLY A 23 3.49 -1.68 -5.13
C GLY A 23 2.69 -2.75 -4.38
N GLU A 24 3.32 -3.32 -3.37
CA GLU A 24 2.71 -4.19 -2.38
C GLU A 24 2.38 -3.36 -1.14
N PHE A 25 1.13 -3.38 -0.72
CA PHE A 25 0.72 -2.83 0.55
C PHE A 25 1.37 -3.63 1.68
N ILE A 26 2.09 -2.96 2.57
CA ILE A 26 2.81 -3.59 3.67
C ILE A 26 2.25 -3.22 5.05
N ASP A 27 1.69 -2.02 5.21
CA ASP A 27 1.19 -1.56 6.51
C ASP A 27 0.15 -0.42 6.39
N ARG A 28 -0.86 -0.42 7.27
CA ARG A 28 -1.81 0.69 7.40
C ARG A 28 -1.16 1.71 8.34
N GLY A 29 -0.22 2.46 7.76
CA GLY A 29 0.70 3.30 8.48
C GLY A 29 0.05 4.50 9.16
N HIS A 30 0.14 4.49 10.49
CA HIS A 30 0.58 5.64 11.28
C HIS A 30 -0.04 7.00 10.96
N ASN A 31 -0.87 7.49 11.89
CA ASN A 31 -1.31 8.89 11.92
C ASN A 31 -0.08 9.79 12.14
N VAL A 32 0.42 10.44 11.09
CA VAL A 32 1.51 11.42 11.18
C VAL A 32 0.89 12.81 11.08
N GLY A 33 0.38 13.34 12.20
CA GLY A 33 -0.16 14.69 12.27
C GLY A 33 -1.07 14.94 13.49
N THR A 34 -0.95 16.14 14.09
CA THR A 34 -1.74 16.60 15.24
C THR A 34 -3.10 17.21 14.87
N LEU A 35 -3.35 17.49 13.58
CA LEU A 35 -4.57 18.16 13.10
C LEU A 35 -5.02 17.50 11.80
N GLN A 36 -6.20 16.87 11.84
CA GLN A 36 -6.84 16.11 10.75
C GLN A 36 -5.98 14.97 10.22
N GLY A 37 -6.19 13.77 10.78
CA GLY A 37 -5.37 12.60 10.57
C GLY A 37 -5.08 12.28 9.10
N ILE A 38 -3.87 12.62 8.66
CA ILE A 38 -3.34 12.16 7.38
C ILE A 38 -3.08 10.67 7.55
N TYR A 39 -3.97 9.86 6.98
CA TYR A 39 -3.82 8.42 6.99
C TYR A 39 -2.82 8.03 5.91
N CYS A 40 -1.68 7.51 6.32
CA CYS A 40 -0.65 7.05 5.41
C CYS A 40 -0.76 5.54 5.20
N VAL A 41 -0.22 5.05 4.10
CA VAL A 41 -0.10 3.63 3.81
C VAL A 41 1.33 3.33 3.44
N GLY A 42 1.88 2.30 4.06
CA GLY A 42 3.20 1.78 3.72
C GLY A 42 3.09 0.95 2.45
N VAL A 43 3.94 1.24 1.48
CA VAL A 43 4.00 0.53 0.19
C VAL A 43 5.44 0.11 -0.08
N HIS A 44 5.62 -1.16 -0.46
CA HIS A 44 6.87 -1.72 -0.94
C HIS A 44 6.83 -1.87 -2.47
N PHE A 45 7.83 -1.35 -3.18
CA PHE A 45 7.98 -1.51 -4.61
C PHE A 45 9.10 -2.52 -4.92
N PRO A 46 8.76 -3.77 -5.29
CA PRO A 46 9.77 -4.82 -5.51
C PRO A 46 10.70 -4.54 -6.69
N LYS A 47 10.30 -3.67 -7.62
CA LYS A 47 11.09 -3.29 -8.80
C LYS A 47 12.40 -2.59 -8.43
N ASP A 48 12.36 -1.73 -7.41
CA ASP A 48 13.50 -0.92 -6.95
C ASP A 48 13.84 -1.15 -5.48
N GLY A 49 13.07 -2.00 -4.78
CA GLY A 49 13.24 -2.29 -3.35
C GLY A 49 12.86 -1.13 -2.43
N LEU A 50 12.11 -0.14 -2.92
CA LEU A 50 11.71 1.03 -2.13
C LEU A 50 10.58 0.68 -1.18
N CYS A 51 10.74 1.01 0.10
CA CYS A 51 9.66 1.03 1.08
C CYS A 51 9.39 2.48 1.48
N ALA A 52 8.20 3.00 1.20
CA ALA A 52 7.83 4.38 1.52
C ALA A 52 6.38 4.48 2.00
N TYR A 53 6.07 5.55 2.73
CA TYR A 53 4.72 5.87 3.18
C TYR A 53 4.10 6.92 2.26
N TYR A 54 2.88 6.67 1.81
CA TYR A 54 2.12 7.56 0.93
C TYR A 54 0.81 7.95 1.59
N ALA A 55 0.33 9.16 1.32
CA ALA A 55 -1.00 9.56 1.75
C ALA A 55 -2.05 8.65 1.07
N SER A 56 -3.01 8.16 1.86
CA SER A 56 -3.99 7.17 1.40
C SER A 56 -4.84 7.63 0.21
N ASP A 57 -5.05 8.93 0.03
CA ASP A 57 -5.76 9.50 -1.12
C ASP A 57 -5.00 9.33 -2.46
N ARG A 58 -3.68 9.12 -2.40
CA ARG A 58 -2.82 8.91 -3.58
C ARG A 58 -2.60 7.44 -3.90
N VAL A 59 -3.25 6.53 -3.16
CA VAL A 59 -3.04 5.09 -3.27
C VAL A 59 -4.34 4.37 -3.62
N THR A 60 -4.33 3.66 -4.74
CA THR A 60 -5.48 2.89 -5.22
C THR A 60 -5.17 1.40 -5.13
N TYR A 61 -6.03 0.65 -4.44
CA TYR A 61 -5.93 -0.80 -4.39
C TYR A 61 -6.26 -1.40 -5.75
N VAL A 62 -5.45 -2.35 -6.20
CA VAL A 62 -5.68 -3.11 -7.43
C VAL A 62 -5.85 -4.58 -7.09
N VAL A 63 -6.78 -5.23 -7.78
CA VAL A 63 -6.98 -6.67 -7.65
C VAL A 63 -5.85 -7.38 -8.38
N ALA A 64 -5.31 -8.45 -7.80
CA ALA A 64 -4.27 -9.27 -8.44
C ALA A 64 -4.72 -9.93 -9.76
N ASP A 65 -6.01 -9.80 -10.11
CA ASP A 65 -6.61 -10.33 -11.35
C ASP A 65 -6.81 -9.27 -12.45
N GLY A 66 -6.12 -8.12 -12.39
CA GLY A 66 -6.15 -7.11 -13.45
C GLY A 66 -7.51 -6.42 -13.71
N THR A 67 -8.54 -6.77 -12.94
CA THR A 67 -9.88 -6.20 -13.06
C THR A 67 -10.04 -5.10 -12.00
N PRO A 68 -10.27 -3.82 -12.38
CA PRO A 68 -10.57 -2.78 -11.41
C PRO A 68 -11.93 -3.07 -10.76
N THR A 69 -11.94 -3.30 -9.45
CA THR A 69 -13.20 -3.31 -8.69
C THR A 69 -13.68 -1.88 -8.54
N SER A 70 -14.76 -1.54 -9.26
CA SER A 70 -15.51 -0.31 -8.99
C SER A 70 -16.10 -0.36 -7.57
N ALA A 71 -15.80 0.72 -6.84
CA ALA A 71 -16.35 1.23 -5.57
C ALA A 71 -17.48 0.45 -4.89
#